data_AF-A0A521EQ41-F1
#
_entry.id   AF-A0A521EQ41-F1
#
_cell.length_a   1.000
_cell.length_b   1.000
_cell.length_c   1.000
_cell.angle_alpha   90.00
_cell.angle_beta   90.00
_cell.angle_gamma   90.00
#
_symmetry.space_group_name_H-M   'P 1'
#
loop_
_entity.id
_entity.type
_entity.pdbx_description
1 polymer ?
#
loop_
_entity_poly.entity_id
_entity_poly.type
_entity_poly.pdbx_seq_one_letter_code
_entity_poly.pdbx_strand_id
1 'polypeptide(L)'
;MDTNYTTPSQTHIGHVHLKVSDLDRALEFYRDLLGFELTTMYGENAAFLSAGGYHHHIGLNTWHSKGGSPAPRNSAGLYHTAFLYPTRKDLAEILQRLIDEEYPIDGASDHGVSEAIYLRDPDGNGVELYCDRPREEWECTEDGSVKMVTQPLDVQDLLKELNKKTH
;
A
#
# COMPACT_ATOMS: atom_id res chain seq x y z
N MET A 1 18.86 28.65 19.08
CA MET A 1 18.86 27.58 18.07
C MET A 1 18.51 28.24 16.76
N ASP A 2 19.32 28.04 15.72
CA ASP A 2 19.03 28.57 14.40
C ASP A 2 17.74 27.91 13.90
N THR A 3 16.66 28.68 13.84
CA THR A 3 15.29 28.20 13.56
C THR A 3 15.00 28.03 12.07
N ASN A 4 16.00 28.20 11.20
CA ASN A 4 15.82 28.25 9.74
C ASN A 4 16.23 26.94 9.03
N TYR A 5 16.34 25.83 9.76
CA TYR A 5 16.53 24.53 9.12
C TYR A 5 15.19 24.00 8.60
N THR A 6 15.12 23.76 7.29
CA THR A 6 14.03 23.02 6.63
C THR A 6 14.63 21.80 5.95
N THR A 7 14.00 20.64 6.11
CA THR A 7 14.38 19.43 5.37
C THR A 7 14.28 19.68 3.87
N PRO A 8 15.26 19.23 3.05
CA PRO A 8 15.18 19.38 1.60
C PRO A 8 13.87 18.84 1.02
N SER A 9 13.29 19.54 0.05
CA SER A 9 11.98 19.21 -0.53
C SER A 9 11.92 17.87 -1.26
N GLN A 10 13.07 17.26 -1.58
CA GLN A 10 13.16 15.95 -2.22
C GLN A 10 13.19 14.78 -1.22
N THR A 11 13.26 15.05 0.08
CA THR A 11 13.24 14.01 1.11
C THR A 11 11.89 13.29 1.11
N HIS A 12 11.93 11.98 0.95
CA HIS A 12 10.78 11.09 0.98
C HIS A 12 11.13 9.82 1.77
N ILE A 13 10.12 9.04 2.12
CA ILE A 13 10.33 7.71 2.71
C ILE A 13 10.86 6.77 1.61
N GLY A 14 12.03 6.17 1.84
CA GLY A 14 12.65 5.27 0.86
C GLY A 14 12.11 3.84 0.90
N HIS A 15 11.88 3.29 2.09
CA HIS A 15 11.40 1.92 2.28
C HIS A 15 10.78 1.70 3.66
N VAL A 16 10.02 0.62 3.78
CA VAL A 16 9.49 0.10 5.05
C VAL A 16 10.04 -1.31 5.30
N HIS A 17 10.32 -1.63 6.56
CA HIS A 17 10.63 -3.00 6.98
C HIS A 17 9.49 -3.56 7.82
N LEU A 18 8.93 -4.69 7.36
CA LEU A 18 7.82 -5.37 8.00
C LEU A 18 8.30 -6.66 8.65
N LYS A 19 7.83 -6.91 9.87
CA LYS A 19 8.03 -8.18 10.55
C LYS A 19 6.97 -9.16 10.09
N VAL A 20 7.41 -10.33 9.66
CA VAL A 20 6.57 -11.44 9.23
C VAL A 20 6.98 -12.70 9.99
N SER A 21 6.05 -13.62 10.25
CA SER A 21 6.37 -14.85 10.97
C SER A 21 6.89 -15.95 10.06
N ASP A 22 6.57 -15.88 8.77
CA ASP A 22 6.98 -16.82 7.73
C ASP A 22 7.31 -16.03 6.45
N LEU A 23 8.53 -16.21 5.94
CA LEU A 23 9.02 -15.44 4.80
C LEU A 23 8.42 -15.91 3.48
N ASP A 24 8.21 -17.22 3.32
CA ASP A 24 7.66 -17.79 2.09
C ASP A 24 6.20 -17.38 1.92
N ARG A 25 5.41 -17.47 3.00
CA ARG A 25 4.02 -16.99 3.01
C ARG A 25 3.92 -15.49 2.74
N ALA A 26 4.86 -14.70 3.26
CA ALA A 26 4.89 -13.26 2.99
C ALA A 26 5.27 -12.98 1.52
N LEU A 27 6.16 -13.78 0.93
CA LEU A 27 6.51 -13.67 -0.49
C LEU A 27 5.33 -14.07 -1.38
N GLU A 28 4.56 -15.10 -1.06
CA GLU A 28 3.32 -15.43 -1.79
C GLU A 28 2.36 -14.22 -1.84
N PHE A 29 2.25 -13.47 -0.75
CA PHE A 29 1.44 -12.26 -0.72
C PHE A 29 2.06 -11.09 -1.49
N TYR A 30 3.28 -10.66 -1.13
CA TYR A 30 3.85 -9.44 -1.71
C TYR A 30 4.35 -9.63 -3.15
N ARG A 31 4.97 -10.78 -3.45
CA ARG A 31 5.49 -11.08 -4.79
C ARG A 31 4.41 -11.64 -5.70
N ASP A 32 3.73 -12.71 -5.26
CA ASP A 32 2.87 -13.46 -6.17
C ASP A 32 1.47 -12.84 -6.28
N LEU A 33 0.87 -12.39 -5.17
CA LEU A 33 -0.43 -11.71 -5.21
C LEU A 33 -0.32 -10.24 -5.62
N LEU A 34 0.46 -9.43 -4.90
CA LEU A 34 0.57 -7.99 -5.17
C LEU A 34 1.51 -7.63 -6.33
N GLY A 35 2.32 -8.57 -6.81
CA GLY A 35 3.15 -8.40 -8.01
C GLY A 35 4.46 -7.64 -7.81
N PHE A 36 4.94 -7.47 -6.57
CA PHE A 36 6.26 -6.91 -6.34
C PHE A 36 7.36 -7.89 -6.78
N GLU A 37 8.49 -7.36 -7.24
CA GLU A 37 9.63 -8.15 -7.67
C GLU A 37 10.57 -8.40 -6.49
N LEU A 38 11.01 -9.65 -6.30
CA LEU A 38 12.06 -9.98 -5.35
C LEU A 38 13.40 -9.43 -5.87
N THR A 39 13.99 -8.48 -5.14
CA THR A 39 15.28 -7.88 -5.51
C THR A 39 16.45 -8.64 -4.91
N THR A 40 16.35 -9.04 -3.64
CA THR A 40 17.43 -9.70 -2.91
C THR A 40 16.90 -10.50 -1.72
N MET A 41 17.54 -11.63 -1.45
CA MET A 41 17.38 -12.39 -0.20
C MET A 41 18.59 -12.14 0.69
N TYR A 42 18.37 -12.00 2.00
CA TYR A 42 19.45 -11.95 2.99
C TYR A 42 19.39 -13.17 3.90
N GLY A 43 20.14 -14.21 3.49
CA GLY A 43 20.02 -15.53 4.07
C GLY A 43 18.59 -16.07 3.94
N GLU A 44 18.12 -16.75 4.98
CA GLU A 44 16.77 -17.35 5.04
C GLU A 44 15.77 -16.50 5.84
N ASN A 45 16.19 -15.34 6.35
CA ASN A 45 15.41 -14.59 7.34
C ASN A 45 14.95 -13.21 6.88
N ALA A 46 15.34 -12.77 5.68
CA ALA A 46 14.83 -11.54 5.10
C ALA A 46 14.79 -11.54 3.57
N ALA A 47 13.82 -10.85 3.01
CA ALA A 47 13.61 -10.65 1.59
C ALA A 47 13.32 -9.17 1.31
N PHE A 48 13.83 -8.67 0.19
CA PHE A 48 13.65 -7.30 -0.24
C PHE A 48 12.90 -7.27 -1.56
N LEU A 49 11.88 -6.41 -1.65
CA LEU A 49 11.00 -6.33 -2.81
C LEU A 49 10.85 -4.91 -3.32
N SER A 50 10.67 -4.76 -4.63
CA SER A 50 10.44 -3.47 -5.28
C SER A 50 9.49 -3.59 -6.47
N ALA A 51 9.15 -2.43 -7.04
CA ALA A 51 8.47 -2.32 -8.32
C ALA A 51 9.36 -1.49 -9.25
N GLY A 52 9.51 -1.90 -10.51
CA GLY A 52 10.26 -1.14 -11.52
C GLY A 52 11.77 -1.03 -11.28
N GLY A 53 12.39 -2.01 -10.61
CA GLY A 53 13.85 -2.07 -10.45
C GLY A 53 14.47 -1.12 -9.41
N TYR A 54 13.67 -0.48 -8.54
CA TYR A 54 14.19 0.25 -7.37
C TYR A 54 14.90 -0.70 -6.39
N HIS A 55 15.83 -0.19 -5.56
CA HIS A 55 16.65 -1.04 -4.68
C HIS A 55 15.80 -1.89 -3.72
N HIS A 56 14.83 -1.28 -3.04
CA HIS A 56 13.68 -1.96 -2.40
C HIS A 56 12.68 -0.92 -1.86
N HIS A 57 11.38 -1.22 -1.98
CA HIS A 57 10.33 -0.50 -1.27
C HIS A 57 9.97 -1.21 0.06
N ILE A 58 10.08 -2.54 0.08
CA ILE A 58 9.64 -3.39 1.18
C ILE A 58 10.80 -4.31 1.61
N GLY A 59 11.12 -4.33 2.89
CA GLY A 59 11.98 -5.33 3.52
C GLY A 59 11.15 -6.23 4.44
N LEU A 60 10.97 -7.50 4.06
CA LEU A 60 10.31 -8.51 4.89
C LEU A 60 11.36 -9.21 5.73
N ASN A 61 11.13 -9.35 7.04
CA ASN A 61 12.07 -10.07 7.90
C ASN A 61 11.37 -10.89 9.00
N THR A 62 11.99 -12.00 9.37
CA THR A 62 11.54 -12.88 10.45
C THR A 62 12.27 -12.64 11.78
N TRP A 63 13.04 -11.55 11.86
CA TRP A 63 13.84 -11.23 13.05
C TRP A 63 12.94 -10.97 14.26
N HIS A 64 13.06 -11.84 15.25
CA HIS A 64 12.23 -11.84 16.46
C HIS A 64 10.72 -12.12 16.22
N SER A 65 10.35 -12.59 15.03
CA SER A 65 8.96 -12.93 14.69
C SER A 65 8.79 -14.32 14.08
N LYS A 66 9.87 -15.04 13.75
CA LYS A 66 9.82 -16.38 13.13
C LYS A 66 8.90 -17.34 13.91
N GLY A 67 7.87 -17.86 13.25
CA GLY A 67 6.86 -18.75 13.82
C GLY A 67 5.98 -18.11 14.92
N GLY A 68 6.06 -16.79 15.09
CA GLY A 68 5.27 -16.03 16.05
C GLY A 68 3.84 -15.79 15.57
N SER A 69 3.06 -15.11 16.40
CA SER A 69 1.70 -14.67 16.08
C SER A 69 1.68 -13.17 15.76
N PRO A 70 0.67 -12.69 15.01
CA PRO A 70 0.43 -11.27 14.80
C PRO A 70 0.42 -10.46 16.11
N ALA A 71 0.80 -9.19 16.03
CA ALA A 71 0.74 -8.29 17.17
C ALA A 71 -0.71 -8.16 17.70
N PRO A 72 -0.91 -7.98 19.02
CA PRO A 72 -2.24 -7.75 19.57
C PRO A 72 -2.90 -6.52 18.95
N ARG A 73 -4.18 -6.64 18.55
CA ARG A 73 -4.94 -5.57 17.87
C ARG A 73 -4.97 -4.22 18.62
N ASN A 74 -4.92 -4.25 19.95
CA ASN A 74 -5.01 -3.06 20.81
C ASN A 74 -3.64 -2.64 21.37
N SER A 75 -2.56 -2.95 20.67
CA SER A 75 -1.20 -2.51 21.01
C SER A 75 -0.75 -1.37 20.11
N ALA A 76 0.21 -0.56 20.57
CA ALA A 76 0.84 0.42 19.69
C ALA A 76 1.62 -0.30 18.58
N GLY A 77 1.46 0.17 17.34
CA GLY A 77 2.10 -0.44 16.18
C GLY A 77 1.81 0.35 14.90
N LEU A 78 2.32 -0.17 13.78
CA LEU A 78 2.00 0.34 12.46
C LEU A 78 0.52 0.09 12.17
N TYR A 79 -0.21 1.13 11.73
CA TYR A 79 -1.61 0.97 11.32
C TYR A 79 -1.70 0.31 9.93
N HIS A 80 -1.08 0.92 8.91
CA HIS A 80 -0.87 0.32 7.60
C HIS A 80 0.36 0.91 6.89
N THR A 81 0.83 0.21 5.85
CA THR A 81 1.68 0.76 4.79
C THR A 81 0.83 1.04 3.55
N ALA A 82 0.94 2.22 2.97
CA ALA A 82 0.22 2.61 1.77
C ALA A 82 1.11 2.56 0.51
N PHE A 83 0.62 1.94 -0.56
CA PHE A 83 1.28 1.85 -1.86
C PHE A 83 0.49 2.64 -2.90
N LEU A 84 1.13 3.66 -3.47
CA LEU A 84 0.54 4.52 -4.50
C LEU A 84 0.64 3.86 -5.88
N TYR A 85 -0.50 3.67 -6.51
CA TYR A 85 -0.63 3.21 -7.88
C TYR A 85 -0.64 4.41 -8.84
N PRO A 86 0.04 4.35 -10.00
CA PRO A 86 0.16 5.50 -10.89
C PRO A 86 -1.16 5.96 -11.50
N THR A 87 -2.06 5.02 -11.77
CA THR A 87 -3.36 5.31 -12.38
C THR A 87 -4.50 4.57 -11.71
N ARG A 88 -5.70 5.12 -11.86
CA ARG A 88 -6.95 4.49 -11.42
C ARG A 88 -7.16 3.11 -12.07
N LYS A 89 -6.67 2.93 -13.30
CA LYS A 89 -6.72 1.63 -14.00
C LYS A 89 -5.82 0.60 -13.31
N ASP A 90 -4.61 0.97 -12.90
CA ASP A 90 -3.72 0.05 -12.17
C ASP A 90 -4.36 -0.38 -10.84
N LEU A 91 -5.05 0.54 -10.15
CA LEU A 91 -5.82 0.22 -8.94
C LEU A 91 -6.99 -0.74 -9.23
N ALA A 92 -7.67 -0.57 -10.37
CA ALA A 92 -8.71 -1.49 -10.82
C ALA A 92 -8.16 -2.89 -11.15
N GLU A 93 -6.97 -2.97 -11.74
CA GLU A 93 -6.32 -4.25 -12.07
C GLU A 93 -6.00 -5.06 -10.82
N ILE A 94 -5.42 -4.43 -9.79
CA ILE A 94 -5.17 -5.13 -8.53
C ILE A 94 -6.46 -5.47 -7.79
N LEU A 95 -7.49 -4.61 -7.85
CA LEU A 95 -8.79 -4.94 -7.26
C LEU A 95 -9.41 -6.18 -7.91
N GLN A 96 -9.41 -6.26 -9.25
CA GLN A 96 -9.92 -7.41 -9.97
C GLN A 96 -9.15 -8.68 -9.60
N ARG A 97 -7.81 -8.58 -9.51
CA ARG A 97 -6.96 -9.70 -9.07
C ARG A 97 -7.29 -10.17 -7.66
N LEU A 98 -7.49 -9.26 -6.71
CA LEU A 98 -7.87 -9.61 -5.33
C LEU A 98 -9.24 -10.32 -5.28
N ILE A 99 -10.18 -9.91 -6.14
CA ILE A 99 -11.49 -10.57 -6.26
C ILE A 99 -11.34 -11.98 -6.86
N ASP A 100 -10.56 -12.12 -7.94
CA ASP A 100 -10.37 -13.40 -8.64
C ASP A 100 -9.68 -14.44 -7.76
N GLU A 101 -8.73 -14.00 -6.91
CA GLU A 101 -8.02 -14.85 -5.94
C GLU A 101 -8.78 -14.99 -4.60
N GLU A 102 -10.00 -14.44 -4.51
CA GLU A 102 -10.85 -14.44 -3.31
C GLU A 102 -10.13 -13.94 -2.03
N TYR A 103 -9.21 -12.98 -2.18
CA TYR A 103 -8.43 -12.45 -1.07
C TYR A 103 -9.27 -11.49 -0.20
N PRO A 104 -9.25 -11.63 1.14
CA PRO A 104 -10.04 -10.77 2.02
C PRO A 104 -9.66 -9.28 1.94
N ILE A 105 -10.66 -8.43 1.74
CA ILE A 105 -10.54 -6.97 1.78
C ILE A 105 -11.23 -6.48 3.07
N ASP A 106 -10.50 -5.70 3.88
CA ASP A 106 -11.00 -5.10 5.12
C ASP A 106 -11.98 -3.94 4.82
N GLY A 107 -11.76 -3.21 3.73
CA GLY A 107 -12.65 -2.16 3.25
C GLY A 107 -12.12 -1.43 2.02
N ALA A 108 -12.94 -0.55 1.44
CA ALA A 108 -12.53 0.33 0.35
C ALA A 108 -13.24 1.68 0.49
N SER A 109 -12.53 2.78 0.25
CA SER A 109 -13.04 4.14 0.49
C SER A 109 -12.64 5.11 -0.62
N ASP A 110 -13.50 6.09 -0.85
CA ASP A 110 -13.22 7.32 -1.60
C ASP A 110 -13.05 8.46 -0.59
N HIS A 111 -11.88 9.09 -0.61
CA HIS A 111 -11.52 10.19 0.27
C HIS A 111 -11.75 11.58 -0.34
N GLY A 112 -12.26 11.64 -1.58
CA GLY A 112 -12.40 12.85 -2.39
C GLY A 112 -11.09 13.30 -3.04
N VAL A 113 -9.95 12.83 -2.53
CA VAL A 113 -8.60 13.12 -3.03
C VAL A 113 -7.87 11.88 -3.52
N SER A 114 -8.28 10.71 -3.03
CA SER A 114 -7.74 9.41 -3.39
C SER A 114 -8.82 8.34 -3.23
N GLU A 115 -8.66 7.26 -3.98
CA GLU A 115 -9.45 6.03 -3.82
C GLU A 115 -8.52 4.95 -3.28
N ALA A 116 -8.98 4.21 -2.27
CA ALA A 116 -8.14 3.29 -1.51
C ALA A 116 -8.84 1.94 -1.23
N ILE A 117 -8.05 0.87 -1.23
CA ILE A 117 -8.43 -0.49 -0.86
C ILE A 117 -7.57 -0.89 0.34
N TYR A 118 -8.23 -1.35 1.41
CA TYR A 118 -7.60 -1.77 2.65
C TYR A 118 -7.68 -3.28 2.80
N LEU A 119 -6.55 -3.88 3.09
CA LEU A 119 -6.42 -5.31 3.34
C LEU A 119 -5.31 -5.55 4.37
N ARG A 120 -5.08 -6.81 4.70
CA ARG A 120 -3.97 -7.21 5.58
C ARG A 120 -3.09 -8.19 4.85
N ASP A 121 -1.80 -8.18 5.16
CA ASP A 121 -0.94 -9.29 4.79
C ASP A 121 -1.25 -10.54 5.67
N PRO A 122 -0.64 -11.71 5.37
CA PRO A 122 -0.87 -12.94 6.14
C PRO A 122 -0.47 -12.86 7.62
N ASP A 123 0.32 -11.87 8.01
CA ASP A 123 0.76 -11.60 9.38
C ASP A 123 -0.07 -10.49 10.06
N GLY A 124 -1.11 -9.99 9.39
CA GLY A 124 -2.04 -9.00 9.90
C GLY A 124 -1.58 -7.54 9.78
N ASN A 125 -0.42 -7.29 9.16
CA ASN A 125 0.07 -5.94 8.87
C ASN A 125 -0.93 -5.25 7.93
N GLY A 126 -1.35 -4.04 8.26
CA GLY A 126 -2.26 -3.28 7.41
C GLY A 126 -1.58 -2.89 6.09
N VAL A 127 -2.30 -3.04 4.99
CA VAL A 127 -1.89 -2.62 3.65
C VAL A 127 -3.00 -1.75 3.08
N GLU A 128 -2.61 -0.61 2.52
CA GLU A 128 -3.45 0.26 1.72
C GLU A 128 -2.90 0.30 0.29
N LEU A 129 -3.76 0.04 -0.69
CA LEU A 129 -3.46 0.23 -2.11
C LEU A 129 -4.31 1.39 -2.57
N TYR A 130 -3.70 2.47 -3.07
CA TYR A 130 -4.45 3.68 -3.39
C TYR A 130 -3.96 4.34 -4.66
N CYS A 131 -4.84 5.13 -5.26
CA CYS A 131 -4.52 6.03 -6.35
C CYS A 131 -5.00 7.43 -5.98
N ASP A 132 -4.14 8.43 -6.19
CA ASP A 132 -4.53 9.83 -6.06
C ASP A 132 -5.41 10.26 -7.23
N ARG A 133 -6.34 11.17 -6.96
CA ARG A 133 -6.96 11.99 -8.00
C ARG A 133 -6.01 13.09 -8.44
N PRO A 134 -6.11 13.58 -9.70
CA PRO A 134 -5.41 14.78 -10.10
C PRO A 134 -5.64 15.90 -9.09
N ARG A 135 -4.57 16.58 -8.68
CA ARG A 135 -4.62 17.56 -7.59
C ARG A 135 -5.53 18.74 -7.90
N GLU A 136 -5.73 19.02 -9.18
CA GLU A 136 -6.63 20.05 -9.70
C GLU A 136 -8.11 19.75 -9.42
N GLU A 137 -8.45 18.48 -9.17
CA GLU A 137 -9.81 18.03 -8.85
C GLU A 137 -10.10 18.07 -7.34
N TRP A 138 -9.09 18.35 -6.51
CA TRP A 138 -9.25 18.35 -5.05
C TRP A 138 -10.07 19.57 -4.61
N GLU A 139 -11.18 19.32 -3.93
CA GLU A 139 -11.96 20.39 -3.32
C GLU A 139 -11.22 20.97 -2.10
N CYS A 140 -11.08 22.30 -2.06
CA CYS A 140 -10.56 23.00 -0.89
C CYS A 140 -11.68 23.77 -0.18
N THR A 141 -11.59 23.86 1.15
CA THR A 141 -12.44 24.72 1.97
C THR A 141 -12.06 26.20 1.80
N GLU A 142 -12.91 27.11 2.28
CA GLU A 142 -12.71 28.57 2.15
C GLU A 142 -11.39 29.07 2.79
N ASP A 143 -10.87 28.36 3.80
CA ASP A 143 -9.60 28.64 4.47
C ASP A 143 -8.37 28.01 3.78
N GLY A 144 -8.56 27.34 2.64
CA GLY A 144 -7.51 26.72 1.84
C GLY A 144 -7.10 25.31 2.29
N SER A 145 -7.77 24.73 3.29
CA SER A 145 -7.56 23.33 3.64
C SER A 145 -8.19 22.38 2.62
N VAL A 146 -7.67 21.15 2.50
CA VAL A 146 -8.24 20.15 1.58
C VAL A 146 -9.45 19.50 2.24
N LYS A 147 -10.58 19.48 1.52
CA LYS A 147 -11.82 18.87 1.99
C LYS A 147 -11.76 17.36 1.79
N MET A 148 -11.28 16.65 2.80
CA MET A 148 -11.29 15.19 2.82
C MET A 148 -12.64 14.64 3.28
N VAL A 149 -13.11 13.60 2.61
CA VAL A 149 -14.30 12.83 3.01
C VAL A 149 -13.93 11.37 3.26
N THR A 150 -14.89 10.56 3.68
CA THR A 150 -14.73 9.11 3.71
C THR A 150 -16.06 8.52 3.27
N GLN A 151 -16.15 8.21 1.99
CA GLN A 151 -17.32 7.64 1.35
C GLN A 151 -17.03 6.20 0.92
N PRO A 152 -18.05 5.34 0.80
CA PRO A 152 -17.85 4.02 0.20
C PRO A 152 -17.32 4.16 -1.23
N LEU A 153 -16.30 3.38 -1.58
CA LEU A 153 -15.78 3.34 -2.95
C LEU A 153 -16.82 2.72 -3.90
N ASP A 154 -17.07 3.35 -5.05
CA ASP A 154 -17.85 2.74 -6.13
C ASP A 154 -17.00 1.71 -6.87
N VAL A 155 -17.02 0.47 -6.36
CA VAL A 155 -16.27 -0.67 -6.92
C VAL A 155 -16.65 -0.95 -8.37
N GLN A 156 -17.93 -0.82 -8.72
CA GLN A 156 -18.37 -1.11 -10.08
C GLN A 156 -17.88 -0.05 -11.05
N ASP A 157 -17.82 1.21 -10.63
CA ASP A 157 -17.24 2.28 -11.43
C ASP A 157 -15.72 2.11 -11.61
N LEU A 158 -14.99 1.79 -10.54
CA LEU A 158 -13.55 1.52 -10.62
C LEU A 158 -13.24 0.38 -11.59
N LEU A 159 -13.97 -0.74 -11.53
CA LEU A 159 -13.75 -1.88 -12.43
C LEU A 159 -14.06 -1.56 -13.91
N LYS A 160 -14.84 -0.52 -14.22
CA LYS A 160 -15.04 -0.09 -15.61
C LYS A 160 -13.76 0.46 -16.25
N GLU A 161 -12.78 0.92 -15.47
CA GLU A 161 -11.48 1.38 -16.00
C GLU A 161 -10.77 0.30 -16.83
N LEU A 162 -10.98 -0.98 -16.51
CA LEU A 162 -10.41 -2.11 -17.25
C LEU A 162 -10.88 -2.20 -18.70
N ASN A 163 -12.09 -1.69 -18.99
CA ASN A 163 -12.70 -1.73 -20.32
C ASN A 163 -12.39 -0.50 -21.17
N LYS A 164 -11.74 0.53 -20.61
CA LYS A 164 -11.37 1.72 -21.36
C LYS A 164 -10.18 1.40 -22.27
N LYS A 165 -10.34 1.68 -23.56
CA LYS A 165 -9.23 1.55 -24.52
C LYS A 165 -8.16 2.56 -24.17
N THR A 166 -6.92 2.10 -23.99
CA THR A 166 -5.75 2.97 -23.96
C THR A 166 -5.63 3.60 -25.35
N HIS A 167 -5.71 4.93 -25.44
CA HIS A 167 -5.55 5.68 -26.68
C HIS A 167 -4.08 5.72 -27.13
#